data_AF-A0A345VBK7-F1
#
_entry.id   AF-A0A345VBK7-F1
#
_cell.length_a   1.000
_cell.length_b   1.000
_cell.length_c   1.000
_cell.angle_alpha   90.00
_cell.angle_beta   90.00
_cell.angle_gamma   90.00
#
_symmetry.space_group_name_H-M   'P 1'
#
loop_
_entity.id
_entity.type
_entity.pdbx_description
1 polymer ?
#
loop_
_entity_poly.entity_id
_entity_poly.type
_entity_poly.pdbx_seq_one_letter_code
_entity_poly.pdbx_strand_id
1 'polypeptide(L)' 'MNRALCLPNNREWTAEEFSSLAPPRRDSLKRRLVCLDCGARAIFQSAGRRRRPVFRASHRKDCAVVAPAWGVFRFLQ' A
#
# COMPACT_ATOMS: atom_id res chain seq x y z
N MET A 1 6.96 -6.08 3.26
CA MET A 1 6.63 -4.67 3.57
C MET A 1 5.29 -4.34 2.93
N ASN A 2 4.37 -3.69 3.65
CA ASN A 2 3.03 -3.36 3.15
C ASN A 2 2.89 -1.84 3.01
N ARG A 3 3.27 -1.31 1.82
CA ARG A 3 3.33 0.13 1.53
C ARG A 3 2.37 0.49 0.39
N ALA A 4 1.86 1.72 0.41
CA ALA A 4 1.04 2.27 -0.66
C ALA A 4 1.47 3.70 -1.00
N LEU A 5 1.37 4.08 -2.27
CA LEU A 5 1.58 5.44 -2.74
C LEU A 5 0.28 6.22 -2.64
N CYS A 6 0.34 7.42 -2.09
CA CYS A 6 -0.78 8.34 -2.04
C CYS A 6 -0.59 9.41 -3.13
N LEU A 7 -1.43 9.39 -4.16
CA LEU A 7 -1.28 10.27 -5.33
C LEU A 7 -1.35 11.78 -5.03
N PRO A 8 -2.26 12.28 -4.16
CA PRO A 8 -2.39 13.72 -3.92
C PRO A 8 -1.16 14.40 -3.32
N ASN A 9 -0.39 13.65 -2.54
CA ASN A 9 0.79 14.16 -1.86
C ASN A 9 2.07 13.47 -2.35
N ASN A 10 1.96 12.65 -3.40
CA ASN A 10 3.01 11.81 -3.97
C ASN A 10 3.90 11.14 -2.90
N ARG A 11 3.29 10.70 -1.80
CA ARG A 11 4.01 10.19 -0.64
C ARG A 11 3.71 8.71 -0.43
N GLU A 12 4.76 7.95 -0.16
CA GLU A 12 4.63 6.57 0.29
C GLU A 12 4.25 6.52 1.76
N TRP A 13 3.35 5.60 2.09
CA TRP A 13 2.93 5.36 3.46
C TRP A 13 3.06 3.88 3.78
N THR A 14 3.50 3.59 5.01
CA THR A 14 3.25 2.30 5.65
C THR A 14 1.84 2.28 6.25
N ALA A 15 1.28 1.09 6.48
CA ALA A 15 -0.06 0.95 7.04
C ALA A 15 -0.12 1.52 8.47
N GLU A 16 0.96 1.42 9.23
CA GLU A 16 1.13 1.96 10.56
C GLU A 16 1.15 3.50 10.57
N GLU A 17 1.97 4.12 9.71
CA GLU A 17 2.00 5.59 9.58
C GLU A 17 0.66 6.14 9.12
N PHE A 18 0.03 5.47 8.15
CA PHE A 18 -1.27 5.89 7.62
C PHE A 18 -2.40 5.74 8.65
N SER A 19 -2.31 4.72 9.51
CA SER A 19 -3.24 4.53 10.62
C SER A 19 -3.15 5.65 11.65
N SER A 20 -1.98 6.26 11.79
CA SER A 20 -1.70 7.33 12.76
C SER A 20 -2.19 8.71 12.29
N LEU A 21 -2.65 8.82 11.03
CA LEU A 21 -3.24 10.05 10.52
C LEU A 21 -4.60 10.34 11.18
N ALA A 22 -4.88 11.61 11.42
CA ALA A 22 -6.18 12.08 11.90
C ALA A 22 -7.32 11.57 10.97
N PRO A 23 -8.45 11.10 11.51
CA PRO A 23 -9.56 10.53 10.73
C PRO A 23 -9.98 11.35 9.49
N PRO A 24 -10.20 12.68 9.54
CA PRO A 24 -10.63 13.43 8.36
C PRO A 24 -9.58 13.42 7.24
N ARG A 25 -8.30 13.51 7.60
CA ARG A 25 -7.19 13.46 6.64
C ARG A 25 -7.00 12.03 6.10
N ARG A 26 -7.14 11.02 6.95
CA ARG A 26 -7.04 9.62 6.54
C ARG A 26 -8.15 9.24 5.56
N ASP A 27 -9.39 9.68 5.83
CA ASP A 27 -10.55 9.33 5.01
C ASP A 27 -10.56 9.99 3.63
N SER A 28 -9.97 11.19 3.51
CA SER A 28 -9.78 11.82 2.20
C SER A 28 -8.68 11.13 1.39
N LEU A 29 -7.56 10.77 2.03
CA LEU A 29 -6.43 10.15 1.35
C LEU A 29 -6.65 8.67 1.01
N LYS A 30 -7.39 7.90 1.84
CA LYS A 30 -7.55 6.45 1.66
C LYS A 30 -8.15 6.05 0.31
N ARG A 31 -8.92 6.95 -0.32
CA ARG A 31 -9.55 6.71 -1.63
C ARG A 31 -8.58 6.85 -2.81
N ARG A 32 -7.41 7.44 -2.57
CA ARG A 32 -6.41 7.80 -3.59
C ARG A 32 -5.08 7.08 -3.37
N LEU A 33 -5.12 5.94 -2.69
CA LEU A 33 -3.99 5.05 -2.48
C LEU A 33 -3.85 4.09 -3.67
N VAL A 34 -2.61 3.85 -4.09
CA VAL A 34 -2.26 2.92 -5.15
C VAL A 34 -1.05 2.06 -4.76
N CYS A 35 -0.92 0.91 -5.41
CA CYS A 35 0.27 0.08 -5.35
C CYS A 35 1.44 0.83 -5.99
N LEU A 36 2.61 0.75 -5.36
CA LEU A 36 3.86 1.38 -5.83
C LEU A 36 4.34 0.84 -7.18
N ASP A 37 4.04 -0.42 -7.46
CA ASP A 37 4.56 -1.13 -8.65
C ASP A 37 3.56 -1.08 -9.80
N CYS A 38 2.39 -1.72 -9.64
CA CYS A 38 1.41 -1.81 -10.71
C CYS A 38 0.42 -0.64 -10.80
N GLY A 39 0.48 0.34 -9.90
CA GLY A 39 -0.46 1.46 -9.84
C GLY A 39 -1.90 1.07 -9.53
N ALA A 40 -2.18 -0.20 -9.22
CA ALA A 40 -3.53 -0.65 -8.90
C ALA A 40 -4.04 -0.01 -7.61
N ARG A 41 -5.35 0.23 -7.54
CA ARG A 41 -5.98 0.84 -6.36
C ARG A 41 -5.71 0.03 -5.11
N ALA A 42 -5.17 0.69 -4.10
CA ALA A 42 -4.95 0.14 -2.77
C ALA A 42 -6.07 0.54 -1.81
N ILE A 43 -6.39 -0.36 -0.90
CA ILE A 43 -7.41 -0.26 0.13
C ILE A 43 -6.69 -0.33 1.47
N PHE A 44 -6.95 0.65 2.33
CA PHE A 44 -6.49 0.64 3.70
C PHE A 44 -7.49 -0.09 4.60
N GLN A 45 -7.01 -1.09 5.33
CA GLN A 45 -7.75 -1.74 6.41
C GLN A 45 -7.17 -1.26 7.74
N SER A 46 -8.01 -0.56 8.51
CA SER A 46 -7.63 -0.03 9.82
C SER A 46 -7.34 -1.15 10.82
N ALA A 47 -6.54 -0.82 11.83
CA ALA A 47 -6.33 -1.71 12.96
C ALA A 47 -7.66 -2.04 13.65
N GLY A 48 -7.80 -3.28 14.13
CA GLY A 48 -8.89 -3.73 14.99
C GLY A 48 -8.34 -4.28 16.30
N ARG A 49 -9.22 -4.73 17.22
CA ARG A 49 -8.82 -5.25 18.56
C ARG A 49 -7.69 -6.29 18.54
N ARG A 50 -7.51 -7.05 17.46
CA ARG A 50 -6.43 -8.06 17.30
C ARG A 50 -5.73 -8.01 15.94
N ARG A 51 -5.94 -6.95 15.15
CA ARG A 51 -5.42 -6.88 13.78
C ARG A 51 -4.60 -5.62 13.59
N ARG A 52 -3.39 -5.79 13.07
CA ARG A 52 -2.54 -4.68 12.63
C ARG A 52 -3.16 -4.02 11.39
N PRO A 53 -2.97 -2.71 11.20
CA PRO A 53 -3.42 -2.04 9.99
C PRO A 53 -2.66 -2.63 8.79
N VAL A 54 -3.34 -2.78 7.66
CA VAL A 54 -2.75 -3.34 6.44
C VAL A 54 -3.27 -2.62 5.21
N PHE A 55 -2.42 -2.46 4.20
CA PHE A 55 -2.88 -2.18 2.84
C PHE A 55 -3.15 -3.49 2.09
N ARG A 56 -4.11 -3.44 1.18
CA ARG A 56 -4.39 -4.48 0.21
C ARG A 56 -4.64 -3.81 -1.13
N ALA A 57 -4.10 -4.31 -2.22
CA ALA A 57 -4.47 -3.83 -3.55
C ALA A 57 -5.04 -4.96 -4.38
N SER A 58 -5.96 -4.63 -5.29
CA SER A 58 -6.37 -5.54 -6.35
C SER A 58 -5.32 -5.48 -7.45
N HIS A 59 -4.21 -6.18 -7.23
CA HIS A 59 -3.07 -6.16 -8.13
C HIS A 59 -3.42 -6.73 -9.52
N ARG A 60 -2.77 -6.20 -10.55
CA ARG A 60 -2.77 -6.81 -11.88
C ARG A 60 -1.91 -8.08 -11.84
N LYS A 61 -2.16 -9.03 -12.75
CA LYS A 61 -1.44 -10.32 -12.81
C LYS A 61 0.08 -10.14 -12.93
N ASP A 62 0.51 -9.02 -13.52
CA ASP A 62 1.93 -8.72 -13.77
C ASP A 62 2.57 -7.85 -12.68
N CYS A 63 1.90 -7.65 -11.53
CA CYS A 63 2.49 -6.90 -10.43
C CYS A 63 3.57 -7.71 -9.74
N ALA A 64 4.79 -7.16 -9.65
CA ALA A 64 5.93 -7.77 -8.98
C ALA A 64 5.69 -8.07 -7.49
N VAL A 65 4.69 -7.42 -6.87
CA VAL A 65 4.27 -7.64 -5.48
C VAL A 65 3.46 -8.94 -5.30
N VAL A 66 2.78 -9.41 -6.35
CA VAL A 66 1.92 -10.62 -6.31
C VAL A 66 2.45 -11.74 -7.20
N ALA A 67 3.27 -11.41 -8.21
CA ALA A 67 4.01 -12.41 -8.97
C ALA A 67 4.82 -13.26 -7.97
N PRO A 68 4.68 -14.60 -7.98
CA PRO A 68 5.50 -15.44 -7.14
C PRO A 68 6.96 -15.14 -7.48
N ALA A 69 7.71 -14.63 -6.50
CA ALA A 69 9.13 -14.31 -6.62
C ALA A 69 9.95 -15.59 -6.75
N TRP A 70 9.79 -16.30 -7.86
CA TRP A 70 10.64 -17.41 -8.29
C TRP A 70 11.67 -16.97 -9.32
N GLY A 71 11.84 -15.66 -9.49
CA GLY A 71 12.83 -15.12 -10.41
C GLY A 71 13.37 -13.81 -9.91
N VAL A 72 14.67 -13.83 -9.61
CA VAL A 72 15.57 -12.67 -9.64
C VAL A 72 15.60 -11.82 -8.37
N PHE A 73 16.45 -12.27 -7.43
CA PHE A 73 17.38 -11.35 -6.77
C PHE A 73 18.12 -10.55 -7.85
N ARG A 74 17.65 -9.35 -8.18
CA ARG A 74 18.47 -8.40 -8.92
C ARG A 74 19.14 -7.53 -7.86
N PHE A 75 20.32 -7.99 -7.44
CA PHE A 75 21.30 -7.14 -6.78
C PHE A 75 21.41 -5.84 -7.58
N LEU A 76 21.26 -4.72 -6.89
CA LEU A 76 21.64 -3.40 -7.37
C LEU A 76 23.13 -3.47 -7.74
N GLN A 77 23.46 -3.23 -9.01
CA GLN A 77 24.78 -2.77 -9.43
C GLN A 77 24.75 -1.25 -9.48
#